data_AF-A0A0Q8FWB6-F1
#
_entry.id   AF-A0A0Q8FWB6-F1
#
_cell.length_a   1.000
_cell.length_b   1.000
_cell.length_c   1.000
_cell.angle_alpha   90.00
_cell.angle_beta   90.00
_cell.angle_gamma   90.00
#
_symmetry.space_group_name_H-M   'P 1'
#
loop_
_entity.id
_entity.type
_entity.pdbx_description
1 polymer ?
#
loop_
_entity_poly.entity_id
_entity_poly.type
_entity_poly.pdbx_seq_one_letter_code
_entity_poly.pdbx_strand_id
1 'polypeptide(L)'
;MEGKLPDEKIDRAVKTMESWATSWPCDGEIGAVFFTATVNLHATVNGVPLKFFGNAGGIFGLGGDKIGGVLFSDNILALFFNTKTFEYHGFPHYTGVVFFDDDFNVLGHFEGDGIGLAGGLGGGLGGWNWDG
;
A
#
# COMPACT_ATOMS: atom_id res chain seq x y z
N MET A 1 27.90 6.71 7.23
CA MET A 1 26.49 6.62 6.78
C MET A 1 25.63 7.26 7.86
N GLU A 2 25.51 8.60 7.81
CA GLU A 2 24.47 9.31 8.56
C GLU A 2 23.20 9.24 7.71
N GLY A 3 22.07 8.82 8.32
CA GLY A 3 20.78 8.67 7.62
C GLY A 3 20.26 7.24 7.48
N LYS A 4 20.98 6.22 7.98
CA LYS A 4 20.43 4.86 8.09
C LYS A 4 19.39 4.83 9.21
N LEU A 5 18.23 4.22 8.96
CA LEU A 5 17.27 3.88 10.01
C LEU A 5 17.95 3.01 11.08
N PRO A 6 17.62 3.18 12.37
CA PRO A 6 18.13 2.29 13.41
C PRO A 6 17.85 0.83 13.07
N ASP A 7 18.83 -0.05 13.28
CA ASP A 7 18.71 -1.47 12.91
C ASP A 7 17.49 -2.14 13.57
N GLU A 8 17.17 -1.77 14.80
CA GLU A 8 15.97 -2.24 15.51
C GLU A 8 14.66 -1.91 14.77
N LYS A 9 14.59 -0.76 14.09
CA LYS A 9 13.41 -0.38 13.30
C LYS A 9 13.30 -1.23 12.04
N ILE A 10 14.44 -1.51 11.39
CA ILE A 10 14.52 -2.34 10.19
C ILE A 10 14.13 -3.78 10.54
N ASP A 11 14.73 -4.37 11.57
CA ASP A 11 14.48 -5.75 11.99
C ASP A 11 13.03 -5.97 12.41
N ARG A 12 12.43 -4.98 13.07
CA ARG A 12 11.01 -5.01 13.43
C ARG A 12 10.12 -4.99 12.18
N ALA A 13 10.40 -4.12 11.21
CA ALA A 13 9.63 -4.07 9.97
C ALA A 13 9.70 -5.41 9.22
N VAL A 14 10.89 -5.99 9.08
CA VAL A 14 11.09 -7.30 8.45
C VAL A 14 10.29 -8.39 9.18
N LYS A 15 10.44 -8.49 10.51
CA LYS A 15 9.69 -9.49 11.30
C LYS A 15 8.18 -9.34 11.20
N THR A 16 7.67 -8.11 11.15
CA THR A 16 6.24 -7.84 10.97
C THR A 16 5.78 -8.29 9.58
N MET A 17 6.56 -8.02 8.53
CA MET A 17 6.22 -8.48 7.19
C MET A 17 6.23 -10.02 7.09
N GLU A 18 7.18 -10.69 7.75
CA GLU A 18 7.26 -12.15 7.79
C GLU A 18 6.15 -12.81 8.64
N SER A 19 5.58 -12.11 9.62
CA SER A 19 4.60 -12.66 10.55
C SER A 19 3.15 -12.63 10.03
N TRP A 20 2.89 -11.96 8.90
CA TRP A 20 1.55 -11.81 8.36
C TRP A 20 0.96 -13.12 7.86
N ALA A 21 0.13 -13.75 8.70
CA ALA A 21 -0.63 -14.93 8.35
C ALA A 21 -2.03 -14.62 7.80
N THR A 22 -2.54 -13.39 8.02
CA THR A 22 -3.90 -13.01 7.63
C THR A 22 -3.90 -12.22 6.33
N SER A 23 -4.78 -12.62 5.43
CA SER A 23 -4.89 -12.04 4.10
C SER A 23 -6.34 -11.93 3.64
N TRP A 24 -6.63 -10.90 2.83
CA TRP A 24 -7.95 -10.64 2.28
C TRP A 24 -7.86 -10.29 0.80
N PRO A 25 -8.79 -10.77 -0.05
CA PRO A 25 -8.89 -10.31 -1.43
C PRO A 25 -9.04 -8.79 -1.48
N CYS A 26 -8.29 -8.18 -2.39
CA CYS A 26 -8.23 -6.74 -2.55
C CYS A 26 -8.10 -6.41 -4.04
N ASP A 27 -8.91 -5.50 -4.53
CA ASP A 27 -8.82 -4.97 -5.89
C ASP A 27 -8.66 -3.45 -5.87
N GLY A 28 -8.36 -2.84 -7.00
CA GLY A 28 -8.13 -1.41 -7.01
C GLY A 28 -7.94 -0.79 -8.38
N GLU A 29 -7.65 0.50 -8.33
CA GLU A 29 -7.35 1.34 -9.47
C GLU A 29 -6.21 2.30 -9.13
N ILE A 30 -5.23 2.34 -10.01
CA ILE A 30 -4.12 3.29 -9.97
C ILE A 30 -4.30 4.27 -11.12
N GLY A 31 -4.26 5.57 -10.83
CA GLY A 31 -4.18 6.61 -11.84
C GLY A 31 -2.86 7.36 -11.70
N ALA A 32 -2.16 7.66 -12.79
CA ALA A 32 -0.88 8.35 -12.74
C ALA A 32 -0.69 9.38 -13.86
N VAL A 33 -0.01 10.48 -13.50
CA VAL A 33 0.42 11.54 -14.42
C VAL A 33 1.84 11.97 -14.05
N PHE A 34 2.83 11.25 -14.58
CA PHE A 34 4.27 11.50 -14.42
C PHE A 34 4.76 11.60 -12.96
N PHE A 35 4.51 12.72 -12.29
CA PHE A 35 5.01 12.98 -10.93
C PHE A 35 3.98 12.74 -9.83
N THR A 36 2.73 12.45 -10.19
CA THR A 36 1.66 12.18 -9.24
C THR A 36 0.93 10.89 -9.58
N ALA A 37 0.47 10.18 -8.56
CA ALA A 37 -0.41 9.04 -8.71
C ALA A 37 -1.51 9.03 -7.64
N THR A 38 -2.66 8.45 -7.95
CA THR A 38 -3.72 8.09 -7.03
C THR A 38 -3.78 6.58 -6.89
N VAL A 39 -3.93 6.11 -5.66
CA VAL A 39 -4.05 4.69 -5.34
C VAL A 39 -5.41 4.50 -4.66
N ASN A 40 -6.30 3.75 -5.30
CA ASN A 40 -7.58 3.34 -4.75
C ASN A 40 -7.54 1.82 -4.57
N LEU A 41 -7.80 1.34 -3.35
CA LEU A 41 -7.92 -0.09 -3.09
C LEU A 41 -9.23 -0.38 -2.37
N HIS A 42 -9.82 -1.53 -2.65
CA HIS A 42 -11.06 -2.02 -2.07
C HIS A 42 -10.81 -3.43 -1.55
N ALA A 43 -11.14 -3.67 -0.28
CA ALA A 43 -11.01 -4.97 0.36
C ALA A 43 -12.26 -5.29 1.17
N THR A 44 -12.63 -6.57 1.25
CA THR A 44 -13.67 -7.03 2.18
C THR A 44 -13.05 -7.86 3.29
N VAL A 45 -13.02 -7.29 4.50
CA VAL A 45 -12.45 -7.93 5.68
C VAL A 45 -13.58 -8.42 6.56
N ASN A 46 -13.70 -9.74 6.73
CA ASN A 46 -14.73 -10.34 7.60
C ASN A 46 -16.17 -9.86 7.28
N GLY A 47 -16.48 -9.64 6.00
CA GLY A 47 -17.77 -9.13 5.53
C GLY A 47 -17.95 -7.61 5.62
N VAL A 48 -16.91 -6.88 6.04
CA VAL A 48 -16.88 -5.43 6.08
C VAL A 48 -16.14 -4.88 4.87
N PRO A 49 -16.78 -4.08 4.01
CA PRO A 49 -16.13 -3.41 2.89
C PRO A 49 -15.30 -2.19 3.38
N LEU A 50 -14.03 -2.17 2.99
CA LEU A 50 -13.06 -1.13 3.31
C LEU A 50 -12.46 -0.57 2.03
N LYS A 51 -12.22 0.75 2.01
CA LYS A 51 -11.58 1.44 0.90
C LYS A 51 -10.36 2.23 1.37
N PHE A 52 -9.25 2.07 0.68
CA PHE A 52 -8.08 2.95 0.78
C PHE A 52 -8.12 4.00 -0.32
N PHE A 53 -7.73 5.22 0.03
CA PHE A 53 -7.43 6.27 -0.94
C PHE A 53 -6.12 6.97 -0.57
N GLY A 54 -5.20 7.05 -1.52
CA GLY A 54 -3.90 7.69 -1.35
C GLY A 54 -3.51 8.55 -2.55
N ASN A 55 -2.79 9.64 -2.28
CA ASN A 55 -2.12 10.46 -3.28
C ASN A 55 -0.61 10.33 -3.10
N ALA A 56 0.08 9.89 -4.13
CA ALA A 56 1.53 9.73 -4.16
C ALA A 56 2.20 10.80 -5.01
N GLY A 57 3.37 11.24 -4.54
CA GLY A 57 4.38 11.87 -5.37
C GLY A 57 5.47 10.86 -5.73
N GLY A 58 6.04 10.95 -6.92
CA GLY A 58 7.03 9.97 -7.37
C GLY A 58 7.41 10.09 -8.84
N ILE A 59 7.82 8.97 -9.43
CA ILE A 59 8.07 8.83 -10.86
C ILE A 59 7.18 7.71 -11.38
N PHE A 60 6.27 8.08 -12.27
CA PHE A 60 5.25 7.22 -12.84
C PHE A 60 5.16 7.43 -14.35
N GLY A 61 4.47 6.51 -15.02
CA GLY A 61 4.02 6.74 -16.38
C GLY A 61 2.74 7.58 -16.44
N LEU A 62 1.96 7.37 -17.50
CA LEU A 62 0.74 8.11 -17.79
C LEU A 62 -0.39 7.12 -18.08
N GLY A 63 -1.46 7.17 -17.29
CA GLY A 63 -2.64 6.35 -17.53
C GLY A 63 -3.39 5.98 -16.26
N GLY A 64 -4.30 5.01 -16.41
CA GLY A 64 -4.97 4.37 -15.29
C GLY A 64 -5.11 2.88 -15.54
N ASP A 65 -4.86 2.08 -14.51
CA ASP A 65 -4.86 0.63 -14.56
C ASP A 65 -5.69 0.08 -13.40
N LYS A 66 -6.49 -0.97 -13.67
CA LYS A 66 -7.14 -1.75 -12.62
C LYS A 66 -6.21 -2.87 -12.19
N ILE A 67 -6.18 -3.14 -10.90
CA ILE A 67 -5.31 -4.14 -10.28
C ILE A 67 -6.12 -5.07 -9.39
N GLY A 68 -5.67 -6.32 -9.30
CA GLY A 68 -6.23 -7.34 -8.43
C GLY A 68 -5.14 -7.99 -7.59
N GLY A 69 -5.45 -8.34 -6.34
CA GLY A 69 -4.46 -8.88 -5.43
C GLY A 69 -4.99 -9.22 -4.04
N VAL A 70 -4.09 -9.10 -3.08
CA VAL A 70 -4.27 -9.55 -1.71
C VAL A 70 -3.71 -8.49 -0.76
N LEU A 71 -4.50 -8.14 0.26
CA LEU A 71 -4.09 -7.30 1.38
C LEU A 71 -3.66 -8.19 2.56
N PHE A 72 -2.48 -7.94 3.10
CA PHE A 72 -1.90 -8.66 4.23
C PHE A 72 -1.74 -7.74 5.45
N SER A 73 -2.11 -8.24 6.63
CA SER A 73 -1.87 -7.59 7.91
C SER A 73 -2.06 -8.56 9.08
N ASP A 74 -1.27 -8.42 10.14
CA ASP A 74 -1.43 -9.10 11.43
C ASP A 74 -2.46 -8.40 12.31
N ASN A 75 -2.62 -7.09 12.13
CA ASN A 75 -3.54 -6.27 12.88
C ASN A 75 -4.33 -5.33 11.95
N ILE A 76 -5.42 -5.86 11.39
CA ILE A 76 -6.26 -5.12 10.45
C ILE A 76 -6.86 -3.85 11.04
N LEU A 77 -7.12 -3.81 12.36
CA LEU A 77 -7.63 -2.60 13.02
C LEU A 77 -6.57 -1.50 13.06
N ALA A 78 -5.31 -1.85 13.32
CA ALA A 78 -4.21 -0.89 13.27
C ALA A 78 -3.99 -0.39 11.84
N LEU A 79 -4.00 -1.27 10.84
CA LEU A 79 -3.95 -0.87 9.43
C LEU A 79 -5.09 0.11 9.08
N PHE A 80 -6.32 -0.21 9.47
CA PHE A 80 -7.49 0.62 9.18
C PHE A 80 -7.42 2.00 9.83
N PHE A 81 -7.14 2.08 11.14
CA PHE A 81 -7.20 3.34 11.87
C PHE A 81 -5.92 4.17 11.83
N ASN A 82 -4.76 3.53 11.65
CA ASN A 82 -3.46 4.19 11.84
C ASN A 82 -2.69 4.44 10.55
N THR A 83 -3.16 3.96 9.39
CA THR A 83 -2.49 4.28 8.11
C THR A 83 -2.54 5.78 7.86
N LYS A 84 -1.37 6.37 7.59
CA LYS A 84 -1.19 7.81 7.29
C LYS A 84 -0.38 8.04 6.04
N THR A 85 0.62 7.19 5.84
CA THR A 85 1.49 7.23 4.67
C THR A 85 1.57 5.88 4.00
N PHE A 86 1.97 5.89 2.74
CA PHE A 86 2.17 4.67 1.97
C PHE A 86 3.31 4.82 0.97
N GLU A 87 3.88 3.69 0.59
CA GLU A 87 4.78 3.55 -0.54
C GLU A 87 4.10 2.66 -1.59
N TYR A 88 4.22 3.03 -2.86
CA TYR A 88 3.65 2.31 -4.00
C TYR A 88 4.75 1.93 -4.99
N HIS A 89 4.73 0.66 -5.40
CA HIS A 89 5.60 0.08 -6.41
C HIS A 89 4.74 -0.54 -7.51
N GLY A 90 4.79 0.01 -8.72
CA GLY A 90 4.10 -0.51 -9.88
C GLY A 90 5.07 -0.97 -10.96
N PHE A 91 5.12 -2.28 -11.20
CA PHE A 91 5.96 -2.90 -12.23
C PHE A 91 5.14 -3.81 -13.15
N PRO A 92 5.65 -4.13 -14.36
CA PRO A 92 4.91 -4.94 -15.34
C PRO A 92 4.42 -6.32 -14.87
N HIS A 93 4.98 -6.85 -13.77
CA HIS A 93 4.64 -8.17 -13.25
C HIS A 93 4.20 -8.14 -11.77
N TYR A 94 4.20 -6.98 -11.13
CA TYR A 94 3.95 -6.85 -9.71
C TYR A 94 3.49 -5.44 -9.36
N THR A 95 2.47 -5.35 -8.51
CA THR A 95 2.09 -4.10 -7.84
C THR A 95 2.16 -4.29 -6.33
N GLY A 96 2.79 -3.36 -5.63
CA GLY A 96 2.91 -3.37 -4.18
C GLY A 96 2.47 -2.05 -3.58
N VAL A 97 1.78 -2.09 -2.44
CA VAL A 97 1.54 -0.91 -1.60
C VAL A 97 1.87 -1.26 -0.16
N VAL A 98 2.78 -0.54 0.47
CA VAL A 98 3.12 -0.72 1.90
C VAL A 98 2.51 0.42 2.70
N PHE A 99 1.82 0.10 3.78
CA PHE A 99 1.11 1.08 4.62
C PHE A 99 1.85 1.34 5.93
N PHE A 100 1.94 2.60 6.31
CA PHE A 100 2.66 3.02 7.51
C PHE A 100 1.83 3.95 8.41
N ASP A 101 2.11 3.89 9.71
CA ASP A 101 1.65 4.87 10.70
C ASP A 101 2.49 6.17 10.69
N ASP A 102 2.16 7.10 11.59
CA ASP A 102 2.87 8.39 11.76
C ASP A 102 4.35 8.22 12.16
N ASP A 103 4.72 7.09 12.75
CA ASP A 103 6.08 6.78 13.20
C ASP A 103 6.86 5.93 12.16
N PHE A 104 6.28 5.75 10.98
CA PHE A 104 6.77 4.92 9.88
C PHE A 104 6.91 3.43 10.25
N ASN A 105 6.08 2.94 11.17
CA ASN A 105 5.96 1.51 11.41
C ASN A 105 5.04 0.89 10.35
N VAL A 106 5.43 -0.29 9.86
CA VAL A 106 4.67 -1.03 8.85
C VAL A 106 3.40 -1.63 9.48
N LEU A 107 2.25 -1.39 8.86
CA LEU A 107 0.94 -1.87 9.31
C LEU A 107 0.36 -3.01 8.45
N GLY A 108 0.83 -3.10 7.21
CA GLY A 108 0.34 -4.07 6.23
C GLY A 108 0.92 -3.79 4.85
N HIS A 109 0.63 -4.67 3.91
CA HIS A 109 0.90 -4.42 2.50
C HIS A 109 -0.15 -5.05 1.60
N PHE A 110 -0.34 -4.46 0.42
CA PHE A 110 -1.02 -5.05 -0.71
C PHE A 110 0.01 -5.62 -1.67
N GLU A 111 -0.24 -6.82 -2.17
CA GLU A 111 0.46 -7.44 -3.29
C GLU A 111 -0.55 -7.78 -4.39
N GLY A 112 -0.30 -7.28 -5.59
CA GLY A 112 -1.18 -7.44 -6.73
C GLY A 112 -0.45 -7.77 -8.02
N ASP A 113 -1.26 -7.95 -9.06
CA ASP A 113 -0.83 -8.22 -10.42
C ASP A 113 -0.01 -7.08 -11.04
N GLY A 114 0.56 -7.38 -12.21
CA GLY A 114 1.38 -6.44 -12.96
C GLY A 114 0.57 -5.27 -13.50
N ILE A 115 1.20 -4.09 -13.49
CA ILE A 115 0.59 -2.85 -13.95
C ILE A 115 1.20 -2.38 -15.27
N GLY A 116 0.40 -1.70 -16.08
CA GLY A 116 0.78 -1.16 -17.38
C GLY A 116 1.41 0.23 -17.29
N LEU A 117 0.77 1.18 -17.98
CA LEU A 117 1.33 2.52 -18.20
C LEU A 117 1.31 3.40 -16.95
N ALA A 118 0.50 3.09 -15.94
CA ALA A 118 0.50 3.80 -14.66
C ALA A 118 1.60 3.30 -13.68
N GLY A 119 2.46 2.37 -14.11
CA GLY A 119 3.57 1.86 -13.32
C GLY A 119 4.57 2.95 -12.89
N GLY A 120 5.34 2.67 -11.85
CA GLY A 120 6.33 3.58 -11.28
C GLY A 120 6.61 3.35 -9.81
N LEU A 121 7.27 4.32 -9.18
CA LEU A 121 7.66 4.28 -7.77
C LEU A 121 7.35 5.61 -7.11
N GLY A 122 6.79 5.58 -5.91
CA GLY A 122 6.58 6.76 -5.12
C GLY A 122 5.84 6.48 -3.82
N GLY A 123 5.39 7.53 -3.16
CA GLY A 123 4.68 7.42 -1.91
C GLY A 123 4.03 8.74 -1.53
N GLY A 124 3.21 8.70 -0.49
CA GLY A 124 2.54 9.90 -0.03
C GLY A 124 1.54 9.64 1.07
N LEU A 125 0.51 10.47 1.10
CA LEU A 125 -0.51 10.46 2.15
C LEU A 125 -1.72 9.66 1.69
N GLY A 126 -2.25 8.84 2.59
CA GLY A 126 -3.45 8.06 2.33
C GLY A 126 -4.02 7.48 3.61
N GLY A 127 -5.24 6.97 3.51
CA GLY A 127 -5.92 6.37 4.65
C GLY A 127 -7.06 5.45 4.22
N TRP A 128 -7.48 4.62 5.15
CA TRP A 128 -8.61 3.72 4.97
C TRP A 128 -9.90 4.33 5.51
N ASN A 129 -11.01 3.99 4.87
CA ASN A 129 -12.36 4.37 5.25
C ASN A 129 -13.33 3.21 5.01
N TRP A 130 -14.52 3.28 5.62
CA TRP A 130 -15.62 2.37 5.31
C TRP A 130 -16.13 2.63 3.89
N ASP A 131 -16.46 1.55 3.16
CA ASP A 131 -17.03 1.63 1.82
C ASP A 131 -18.52 1.25 1.89
N GLY A 132 -19.37 2.25 2.10
CA GLY A 132 -20.80 2.10 2.44
C GLY A 132 -21.72 1.81 1.27
#